data_AF-A0A5B6VD70-F1
#
_entry.id   AF-A0A5B6VD70-F1
#
_cell.length_a   1.000
_cell.length_b   1.000
_cell.length_c   1.000
_cell.angle_alpha   90.00
_cell.angle_beta   90.00
_cell.angle_gamma   90.00
#
_symmetry.space_group_name_H-M   'P 1'
#
loop_
_entity.id
_entity.type
_entity.pdbx_description
1 polymer ?
#
loop_
_entity_poly.entity_id
_entity_poly.type
_entity_poly.pdbx_seq_one_letter_code
_entity_poly.pdbx_strand_id
1 'polypeptide(L)'
;MEGIEKVEEEVRAALRGMGPTKAPGSDGFLALFFQKYWHIIGKEVMEYCLSILNGNKGVEPVNITEIVLIPKIPNPSTLVNFRPISLCTVMYKIVAKTIANRLQSSAFVPGRLITDNVLLAYEILHTFRQKRTGKKGYMALKLDMSKAYDRVE
;
A
#
# COMPACT_ATOMS: atom_id res chain seq x y z
N MET A 1 22.27 8.74 -18.63
CA MET A 1 22.20 7.25 -18.59
C MET A 1 21.95 6.74 -17.17
N GLU A 2 22.64 7.26 -16.15
CA GLU A 2 22.43 6.90 -14.72
C GLU A 2 20.97 6.97 -14.22
N GLY A 3 20.18 7.93 -14.70
CA GLY A 3 18.79 8.09 -14.24
C GLY A 3 17.82 7.01 -14.73
N ILE A 4 18.11 6.34 -15.86
CA ILE A 4 17.21 5.32 -16.44
C ILE A 4 17.45 3.96 -15.79
N GLU A 5 18.71 3.60 -15.58
CA GLU A 5 19.13 2.35 -14.94
C GLU A 5 18.59 2.22 -13.51
N LYS A 6 18.55 3.35 -12.78
CA LYS A 6 17.96 3.41 -11.45
C LYS A 6 16.46 3.09 -11.44
N VAL A 7 15.70 3.53 -12.44
CA VAL A 7 14.25 3.29 -12.49
C VAL A 7 13.96 1.84 -12.86
N GLU A 8 14.79 1.23 -13.70
CA GLU A 8 14.66 -0.19 -14.05
C GLU A 8 14.77 -1.08 -12.81
N GLU A 9 15.79 -0.83 -11.99
CA GLU A 9 15.98 -1.53 -10.72
C GLU A 9 14.82 -1.29 -9.74
N GLU A 10 14.28 -0.07 -9.66
CA GLU A 10 13.12 0.24 -8.80
C GLU A 10 11.87 -0.55 -9.22
N VAL A 11 11.58 -0.62 -10.52
CA VAL A 11 10.44 -1.39 -11.05
C VAL A 11 10.63 -2.88 -10.80
N ARG A 12 11.85 -3.39 -11.03
CA ARG A 12 12.18 -4.81 -10.78
C ARG A 12 12.11 -5.16 -9.31
N ALA A 13 12.60 -4.28 -8.43
CA ALA A 13 12.50 -4.42 -6.98
C ALA A 13 11.04 -4.39 -6.51
N ALA A 14 10.21 -3.50 -7.08
CA ALA A 14 8.79 -3.43 -6.79
C ALA A 14 8.10 -4.76 -7.09
N LEU A 15 8.34 -5.33 -8.29
CA LEU A 15 7.81 -6.63 -8.69
C LEU A 15 8.30 -7.77 -7.79
N ARG A 16 9.60 -7.84 -7.49
CA ARG A 16 10.18 -8.88 -6.62
C ARG A 16 9.62 -8.85 -5.21
N GLY A 17 9.34 -7.67 -4.68
CA GLY A 17 8.72 -7.53 -3.37
C GLY A 17 7.24 -7.92 -3.32
N MET A 18 6.60 -8.27 -4.45
CA MET A 18 5.19 -8.67 -4.45
C MET A 18 5.03 -10.13 -4.07
N GLY A 19 3.97 -10.42 -3.31
CA GLY A 19 3.59 -11.80 -3.02
C GLY A 19 3.17 -12.52 -4.33
N PRO A 20 3.80 -13.66 -4.69
CA PRO A 20 3.68 -14.25 -6.02
C PRO A 20 2.25 -14.72 -6.35
N THR A 21 1.51 -15.21 -5.36
CA THR A 21 0.19 -15.85 -5.51
C THR A 21 -0.97 -14.99 -5.00
N LYS A 22 -0.75 -13.68 -4.83
CA LYS A 22 -1.84 -12.77 -4.46
C LYS A 22 -2.88 -12.71 -5.58
N ALA A 23 -4.13 -12.49 -5.20
CA ALA A 23 -5.26 -12.44 -6.14
C ALA A 23 -4.97 -11.51 -7.35
N PRO A 24 -5.23 -11.99 -8.58
CA PRO A 24 -5.02 -11.23 -9.80
C PRO A 24 -6.08 -10.13 -9.94
N GLY A 25 -5.91 -9.27 -10.95
CA GLY A 25 -6.99 -8.40 -11.40
C GLY A 25 -7.95 -9.15 -12.34
N SER A 26 -8.80 -8.41 -13.04
CA SER A 26 -9.70 -8.94 -14.07
C SER A 26 -9.00 -9.64 -15.24
N ASP A 27 -7.70 -9.36 -15.43
CA ASP A 27 -6.84 -9.99 -16.44
C ASP A 27 -6.38 -11.41 -16.07
N GLY A 28 -6.58 -11.84 -14.82
CA GLY A 28 -6.23 -13.17 -14.35
C GLY A 28 -4.72 -13.42 -14.14
N PHE A 29 -3.85 -12.44 -14.42
CA PHE A 29 -2.41 -12.64 -14.29
C PHE A 29 -1.91 -12.43 -12.85
N LEU A 30 -1.16 -13.42 -12.35
CA LEU A 30 -0.51 -13.37 -11.05
C LEU A 30 0.85 -12.68 -11.12
N ALA A 31 1.32 -12.10 -10.01
CA ALA A 31 2.68 -11.55 -9.93
C ALA A 31 3.75 -12.61 -10.25
N LEU A 32 3.50 -13.88 -9.90
CA LEU A 32 4.36 -15.00 -10.23
C LEU A 32 4.63 -15.14 -11.74
N PHE A 33 3.64 -14.86 -12.60
CA PHE A 33 3.81 -14.91 -14.04
C PHE A 33 4.89 -13.92 -14.50
N PHE A 34 4.79 -12.66 -14.06
CA PHE A 34 5.75 -11.62 -14.37
C PHE A 34 7.13 -11.90 -13.76
N GLN A 35 7.19 -12.43 -12.55
CA GLN A 35 8.45 -12.78 -11.89
C GLN A 35 9.18 -13.92 -12.62
N LYS A 36 8.45 -14.96 -13.06
CA LYS A 36 9.02 -16.14 -13.70
C LYS A 36 9.41 -15.89 -15.16
N TYR A 37 8.56 -15.22 -15.92
CA TYR A 37 8.74 -14.98 -17.34
C TYR A 37 9.33 -13.61 -17.67
N TRP A 38 9.97 -12.95 -16.69
CA TRP A 38 10.61 -11.64 -16.87
C TRP A 38 11.61 -11.59 -18.03
N HIS A 39 12.32 -12.69 -18.28
CA HIS A 39 13.26 -12.79 -19.40
C HIS A 39 12.58 -12.74 -20.77
N ILE A 40 11.26 -12.97 -20.84
CA ILE A 40 10.45 -12.92 -22.06
C ILE A 40 9.73 -11.57 -22.16
N ILE A 41 9.01 -11.17 -21.11
CA ILE A 41 8.09 -10.02 -21.15
C ILE A 41 8.62 -8.76 -20.45
N GLY A 42 9.79 -8.84 -19.83
CA GLY A 42 10.30 -7.80 -18.94
C GLY A 42 10.57 -6.48 -19.66
N LYS A 43 10.95 -6.55 -20.94
CA LYS A 43 11.21 -5.36 -21.75
C LYS A 43 9.93 -4.55 -21.97
N GLU A 44 8.85 -5.21 -22.43
CA GLU A 44 7.56 -4.59 -22.69
C GLU A 44 6.92 -4.06 -21.40
N VAL A 45 7.05 -4.82 -20.30
CA VAL A 45 6.58 -4.38 -18.98
C VAL A 45 7.33 -3.13 -18.53
N MET A 46 8.65 -3.10 -18.71
CA MET A 46 9.49 -1.95 -18.35
C MET A 46 9.14 -0.71 -19.16
N GLU A 47 9.05 -0.83 -20.49
CA GLU A 47 8.67 0.26 -21.39
C GLU A 47 7.30 0.84 -21.02
N TYR A 48 6.35 -0.03 -20.68
CA TYR A 48 5.03 0.39 -20.21
C TYR A 48 5.11 1.17 -18.89
N CYS A 49 5.80 0.63 -17.88
CA CYS A 49 5.95 1.29 -16.58
C CYS A 49 6.69 2.63 -16.70
N LEU A 50 7.77 2.70 -17.48
CA LEU A 50 8.53 3.93 -17.73
C LEU A 50 7.68 4.99 -18.43
N SER A 51 6.87 4.60 -19.41
CA SER A 51 5.97 5.53 -20.08
C SER A 51 5.01 6.21 -19.10
N ILE A 52 4.50 5.47 -18.12
CA ILE A 52 3.65 6.03 -17.07
C ILE A 52 4.44 6.90 -16.08
N LEU A 53 5.56 6.39 -15.57
CA LEU A 53 6.37 7.08 -14.57
C LEU A 53 6.97 8.40 -15.08
N ASN A 54 7.20 8.49 -16.40
CA ASN A 54 7.69 9.71 -17.05
C ASN A 54 6.55 10.65 -17.49
N GLY A 55 5.28 10.29 -17.29
CA GLY A 55 4.13 11.10 -17.68
C GLY A 55 3.76 11.05 -19.17
N ASN A 56 4.38 10.16 -19.95
CA ASN A 56 4.08 10.00 -21.38
C ASN A 56 2.78 9.21 -21.64
N LYS A 57 2.30 8.47 -20.64
CA LYS A 57 1.08 7.66 -20.69
C LYS A 57 0.36 7.73 -19.34
N GLY A 58 -0.97 7.77 -19.36
CA GLY A 58 -1.77 7.65 -18.14
C GLY A 58 -1.97 6.20 -17.68
N VAL A 59 -2.49 6.05 -16.46
CA VAL A 59 -2.74 4.74 -15.83
C VAL A 59 -4.08 4.11 -16.22
N GLU A 60 -4.94 4.85 -16.93
CA GLU A 60 -6.30 4.46 -17.29
C GLU A 60 -6.38 3.06 -17.93
N PRO A 61 -5.46 2.64 -18.82
CA PRO A 61 -5.55 1.32 -19.47
C PRO A 61 -5.43 0.15 -18.49
N VAL A 62 -4.83 0.34 -17.32
CA VAL A 62 -4.62 -0.72 -16.30
C VAL A 62 -5.35 -0.42 -14.99
N ASN A 63 -5.98 0.75 -14.87
CA ASN A 63 -6.78 1.17 -13.73
C ASN A 63 -8.21 0.61 -13.78
N ILE A 64 -8.35 -0.64 -14.20
CA ILE A 64 -9.59 -1.41 -14.14
C ILE A 64 -9.51 -2.25 -12.87
N THR A 65 -10.48 -2.05 -11.98
CA THR A 65 -10.49 -2.69 -10.66
C THR A 65 -11.83 -3.34 -10.42
N GLU A 66 -11.81 -4.63 -10.09
CA GLU A 66 -12.98 -5.34 -9.61
C GLU A 66 -13.06 -5.26 -8.08
N ILE A 67 -14.23 -4.92 -7.55
CA ILE A 67 -14.46 -4.87 -6.11
C ILE A 67 -15.12 -6.18 -5.68
N VAL A 68 -14.40 -6.97 -4.88
CA VAL A 68 -14.91 -8.22 -4.29
C VAL A 68 -15.24 -7.99 -2.82
N LEU A 69 -16.43 -8.44 -2.39
CA LEU A 69 -16.89 -8.33 -1.01
C LEU A 69 -16.55 -9.60 -0.23
N ILE A 70 -15.64 -9.51 0.73
CA ILE A 70 -15.31 -10.62 1.63
C ILE A 70 -16.11 -10.51 2.93
N PRO A 71 -16.88 -11.52 3.33
CA PRO A 71 -17.65 -11.49 4.57
C PRO A 71 -16.74 -11.42 5.80
N LYS A 72 -17.07 -10.55 6.77
CA LYS A 72 -16.39 -10.46 8.07
C LYS A 72 -16.91 -11.46 9.09
N ILE A 73 -18.18 -11.85 8.94
CA ILE A 73 -18.92 -12.70 9.87
C ILE A 73 -19.71 -13.76 9.10
N PRO A 74 -20.07 -14.89 9.74
CA PRO A 74 -21.03 -15.85 9.19
C PRO A 74 -22.38 -15.18 8.92
N ASN A 75 -23.05 -15.55 7.82
CA ASN A 75 -24.37 -15.07 7.42
C ASN A 75 -24.52 -13.53 7.41
N PRO A 76 -23.73 -12.81 6.60
CA PRO A 76 -23.78 -11.36 6.55
C PRO A 76 -25.11 -10.87 5.95
N SER A 77 -25.83 -10.02 6.68
CA SER A 77 -27.11 -9.43 6.25
C SER A 77 -27.03 -7.99 5.75
N THR A 78 -25.92 -7.29 6.00
CA THR A 78 -25.74 -5.86 5.65
C THR A 78 -24.36 -5.60 5.04
N LEU A 79 -24.23 -4.54 4.22
CA LEU A 79 -22.96 -4.21 3.54
C LEU A 79 -21.80 -3.91 4.50
N VAL A 80 -22.08 -3.40 5.70
CA VAL A 80 -21.05 -3.14 6.73
C VAL A 80 -20.36 -4.41 7.21
N ASN A 81 -21.01 -5.57 7.05
CA ASN A 81 -20.49 -6.89 7.39
C ASN A 81 -19.51 -7.43 6.35
N PHE A 82 -19.24 -6.69 5.27
CA PHE A 82 -18.26 -7.06 4.25
C PHE A 82 -17.03 -6.17 4.32
N ARG A 83 -15.89 -6.71 3.90
CA ARG A 83 -14.67 -5.98 3.56
C ARG A 83 -14.61 -5.89 2.04
N PRO A 84 -14.69 -4.69 1.44
CA PRO A 84 -14.38 -4.54 0.02
C PRO A 84 -12.89 -4.77 -0.19
N ILE A 85 -12.54 -5.53 -1.22
CA ILE A 85 -11.18 -5.70 -1.71
C ILE A 85 -11.15 -5.32 -3.18
N SER A 86 -10.27 -4.39 -3.51
CA SER A 86 -9.99 -3.96 -4.88
C SER A 86 -8.98 -4.91 -5.53
N LEU A 87 -9.41 -5.63 -6.55
CA LEU A 87 -8.58 -6.50 -7.38
C LEU A 87 -8.04 -5.71 -8.57
N CYS A 88 -6.85 -5.13 -8.40
CA CYS A 88 -6.15 -4.41 -9.47
C CYS A 88 -5.22 -5.34 -10.26
N THR A 89 -4.98 -5.00 -11.53
CA THR A 89 -3.99 -5.68 -12.38
C THR A 89 -2.58 -5.62 -11.76
N VAL A 90 -1.74 -6.58 -12.09
CA VAL A 90 -0.33 -6.57 -11.63
C VAL A 90 0.43 -5.38 -12.21
N MET A 91 0.14 -5.01 -13.46
CA MET A 91 0.74 -3.83 -14.11
C MET A 91 0.49 -2.55 -13.31
N TYR A 92 -0.77 -2.31 -12.90
CA TYR A 92 -1.10 -1.19 -12.03
C TYR A 92 -0.36 -1.27 -10.69
N LYS A 93 -0.34 -2.45 -10.06
CA LYS A 93 0.35 -2.69 -8.79
C LYS A 93 1.86 -2.40 -8.90
N ILE A 94 2.51 -2.69 -10.03
CA ILE A 94 3.95 -2.44 -10.22
C ILE A 94 4.22 -0.94 -10.19
N VAL A 95 3.47 -0.16 -10.96
CA VAL A 95 3.61 1.30 -11.00
C VAL A 95 3.33 1.90 -9.61
N ALA A 96 2.19 1.58 -9.02
CA ALA A 96 1.79 2.10 -7.72
C ALA A 96 2.81 1.77 -6.62
N LYS A 97 3.33 0.53 -6.62
CA LYS A 97 4.36 0.13 -5.65
C LYS A 97 5.70 0.81 -5.89
N THR A 98 6.08 1.02 -7.14
CA THR A 98 7.31 1.78 -7.48
C THR A 98 7.23 3.19 -6.92
N ILE A 99 6.09 3.87 -7.11
CA ILE A 99 5.83 5.21 -6.54
C ILE A 99 5.84 5.16 -5.01
N ALA A 100 5.15 4.18 -4.41
CA ALA A 100 5.10 4.04 -2.95
C ALA A 100 6.50 3.83 -2.35
N ASN A 101 7.36 3.03 -2.98
CA ASN A 101 8.73 2.84 -2.55
C ASN A 101 9.54 4.15 -2.59
N ARG A 102 9.34 5.00 -3.62
CA ARG A 102 9.95 6.34 -3.69
C ARG A 102 9.43 7.30 -2.62
N LEU A 103 8.16 7.18 -2.23
CA LEU A 103 7.57 8.00 -1.17
C LEU A 103 7.99 7.54 0.22
N GLN A 104 8.21 6.23 0.42
CA GLN A 104 8.66 5.69 1.69
C GLN A 104 9.99 6.31 2.15
N SER A 105 10.93 6.55 1.23
CA SER A 105 12.18 7.25 1.56
C SER A 105 11.98 8.69 2.05
N SER A 106 10.82 9.30 1.81
CA SER A 106 10.57 10.72 2.11
C SER A 106 9.64 10.92 3.31
N ALA A 107 8.80 9.94 3.67
CA ALA A 107 7.74 10.11 4.68
C ALA A 107 7.63 8.98 5.72
N PHE A 108 8.26 7.82 5.50
CA PHE A 108 8.25 6.69 6.44
C PHE A 108 9.65 6.47 6.99
N VAL A 109 9.84 6.73 8.29
CA VAL A 109 11.15 6.57 8.94
C VAL A 109 11.48 5.07 9.03
N PRO A 110 12.49 4.56 8.30
CA PRO A 110 12.90 3.17 8.39
C PRO A 110 13.33 2.85 9.82
N GLY A 111 12.93 1.68 10.33
CA GLY A 111 13.27 1.25 11.69
C GLY A 111 12.31 1.69 12.79
N ARG A 112 11.25 2.47 12.49
CA ARG A 112 10.15 2.67 13.44
C ARG A 112 9.14 1.54 13.32
N LEU A 113 9.11 0.67 14.31
CA LEU A 113 8.12 -0.40 14.40
C LEU A 113 6.85 0.13 15.06
N ILE A 114 5.69 -0.45 14.70
CA ILE A 114 4.41 -0.12 15.35
C ILE A 114 4.50 -0.36 16.87
N THR A 115 5.31 -1.33 17.30
CA THR A 115 5.58 -1.63 18.71
C THR A 115 6.18 -0.44 19.46
N ASP A 116 7.01 0.37 18.81
CA ASP A 116 7.65 1.52 19.45
C ASP A 116 6.61 2.58 19.80
N ASN A 117 5.64 2.81 18.91
CA ASN A 117 4.51 3.70 19.16
C ASN A 117 3.61 3.18 20.28
N VAL A 118 3.44 1.86 20.39
CA VAL A 118 2.66 1.25 21.49
C VAL A 118 3.37 1.44 22.83
N LEU A 119 4.69 1.22 22.87
CA LEU A 119 5.49 1.42 24.08
C LEU A 119 5.46 2.89 24.53
N LEU A 120 5.65 3.82 23.60
CA LEU A 120 5.58 5.26 23.88
C LEU A 120 4.19 5.65 24.40
N ALA A 121 3.11 5.16 23.78
CA ALA A 121 1.75 5.41 24.27
C ALA A 121 1.54 4.85 25.68
N TYR A 122 2.11 3.68 25.98
CA TYR A 122 2.05 3.06 27.30
C TYR A 122 2.78 3.92 28.35
N GLU A 123 3.98 4.42 28.04
CA GLU A 123 4.72 5.34 28.91
C GLU A 123 3.94 6.62 29.19
N ILE A 124 3.37 7.25 28.15
CA ILE A 124 2.55 8.47 28.29
C ILE A 124 1.36 8.21 29.22
N LEU A 125 0.62 7.10 29.01
CA LEU A 125 -0.51 6.73 29.85
C LEU A 125 -0.09 6.39 31.28
N HIS A 126 1.08 5.78 31.45
CA HIS A 126 1.64 5.51 32.77
C HIS A 126 1.98 6.80 33.51
N THR A 127 2.62 7.77 32.85
CA THR A 127 2.85 9.11 33.41
C THR A 127 1.53 9.80 33.81
N PHE A 128 0.47 9.64 33.02
CA PHE A 128 -0.85 10.18 33.35
C PHE A 128 -1.41 9.53 34.62
N ARG A 129 -1.23 8.22 34.79
CA ARG A 129 -1.65 7.50 36.01
C ARG A 129 -0.86 7.88 37.25
N GLN A 130 0.43 8.18 37.11
CA GLN A 130 1.28 8.57 38.24
C GLN A 130 1.03 10.01 38.69
N LYS A 131 0.62 10.90 37.79
CA LYS A 131 0.32 12.29 38.13
C LYS A 131 -1.10 12.45 38.69
N ARG A 132 -1.26 12.13 39.98
CA ARG A 132 -2.54 12.19 40.72
C ARG A 132 -2.80 13.53 41.43
N THR A 133 -1.80 14.40 41.54
CA THR A 133 -1.85 15.66 42.29
C THR A 133 -1.25 16.83 41.50
N GLY A 134 -1.67 18.05 41.83
CA GLY A 134 -1.21 19.29 41.20
C GLY A 134 -2.28 20.00 40.34
N LYS A 135 -2.01 21.25 39.96
CA LYS A 135 -2.98 22.12 39.26
C LYS A 135 -3.12 21.87 37.75
N LYS A 136 -2.24 21.06 37.14
CA LYS A 136 -2.21 20.78 35.70
C LYS A 136 -2.52 19.31 35.42
N GLY A 137 -3.66 19.04 34.78
CA GLY A 137 -4.05 17.73 34.27
C GLY A 137 -3.48 17.42 32.88
N TYR A 138 -3.47 16.14 32.51
CA TYR A 138 -3.12 15.68 31.17
C TYR A 138 -4.33 15.00 30.50
N MET A 139 -4.41 15.09 29.17
CA MET A 139 -5.48 14.51 28.38
C MET A 139 -4.88 13.76 27.18
N ALA A 140 -5.38 12.56 26.90
CA ALA A 140 -5.10 11.84 25.67
C ALA A 140 -6.28 12.03 24.72
N LEU A 141 -6.01 12.43 23.48
CA LEU A 141 -7.01 12.55 22.43
C LEU A 141 -6.75 11.47 21.39
N LYS A 142 -7.70 10.55 21.22
CA LYS A 142 -7.67 9.55 20.15
C LYS A 142 -8.55 10.05 19.02
N LEU A 143 -7.94 10.36 17.88
CA LEU A 143 -8.65 10.71 16.65
C LEU A 143 -8.64 9.49 15.73
N ASP A 144 -9.81 9.15 15.17
CA ASP A 144 -9.97 8.09 14.18
C ASP A 144 -10.73 8.63 12.98
N MET A 145 -10.25 8.33 11.77
CA MET A 145 -10.88 8.79 10.53
C MET A 145 -11.73 7.69 9.94
N SER A 146 -13.06 7.84 10.04
CA SER A 146 -13.97 6.94 9.35
C SER A 146 -13.80 7.02 7.84
N LYS A 147 -13.58 5.86 7.20
CA LYS A 147 -13.45 5.72 5.74
C LYS A 147 -12.44 6.71 5.13
N ALA A 148 -11.24 6.77 5.70
CA ALA A 148 -10.20 7.73 5.30
C ALA A 148 -9.92 7.75 3.78
N TYR A 149 -9.98 6.58 3.11
CA TYR A 149 -9.76 6.48 1.66
C TYR A 149 -10.96 6.91 0.80
N ASP A 150 -12.19 6.84 1.32
CA ASP A 150 -13.40 7.23 0.58
C ASP A 150 -13.65 8.75 0.66
N ARG A 151 -12.93 9.45 1.55
CA ARG A 151 -13.13 10.87 1.88
C ARG A 151 -11.95 11.76 1.47
N VAL A 152 -11.08 11.26 0.60
CA VAL A 152 -10.00 12.07 0.02
C VAL A 152 -10.59 12.91 -1.11
N GLU A 153 -10.54 14.23 -0.98
CA GLU A 153 -10.85 15.21 -2.04
C GLU A 153 -9.63 15.49 -2.93
#